data_AF-A0A7Y2XSH8-F1
#
_entry.id   AF-A0A7Y2XSH8-F1
#
_cell.length_a   1.000
_cell.length_b   1.000
_cell.length_c   1.000
_cell.angle_alpha   90.00
_cell.angle_beta   90.00
_cell.angle_gamma   90.00
#
_symmetry.space_group_name_H-M   'P 1'
#
loop_
_entity.id
_entity.type
_entity.pdbx_description
1 polymer ?
#
loop_
_entity_poly.entity_id
_entity_poly.type
_entity_poly.pdbx_seq_one_letter_code
_entity_poly.pdbx_strand_id
1 'polypeptide(L)'
;MTSKALRKCRFVITAASLSGNQQFWMMQLIGWGGLAVVTFLSLTLWYNTLEWSYVLHTILQSVLGLVLSLPLRRAYLAIWQRPIFWRICMSLFAVAVVSFIWTILRMYAFVWITAEDYIWTEFGGWYFSSFLVYLCWSALYYGIKYYNQAQHEQSRRLATLDRARQEQLRRQGAEAEAREAQLGMLRYQLNPHFLFNTLNAISALVKFNESEKAHQMITQLGQFLRYSLDNDPALMITLEQEVEALMLYLDIMQTRFGDRLTLEFDIEERARQA
;
A
#
# COMPACT_ATOMS: atom_id res chain seq x y z
N MET A 1 2.61 -35.31 3.76
CA MET A 1 1.39 -35.07 2.95
C MET A 1 0.41 -34.26 3.79
N THR A 2 0.38 -32.93 3.66
CA THR A 2 -0.74 -32.03 4.09
C THR A 2 -0.29 -30.56 3.95
N SER A 3 -0.28 -30.04 2.73
CA SER A 3 -0.12 -28.60 2.49
C SER A 3 -0.76 -28.25 1.16
N LYS A 4 -2.09 -28.21 1.14
CA LYS A 4 -2.89 -27.71 0.01
C LYS A 4 -4.33 -27.57 0.49
N ALA A 5 -4.70 -26.40 1.00
CA ALA A 5 -6.04 -25.81 0.92
C ALA A 5 -6.22 -24.62 1.87
N LEU A 6 -5.40 -23.58 1.73
CA LEU A 6 -5.77 -22.24 2.19
C LEU A 6 -5.79 -21.30 0.98
N ARG A 7 -6.68 -21.59 0.02
CA ARG A 7 -7.16 -20.56 -0.90
C ARG A 7 -8.06 -19.63 -0.12
N LYS A 8 -7.48 -18.58 0.47
CA LYS A 8 -8.23 -17.39 0.87
C LYS A 8 -8.83 -16.80 -0.40
N CYS A 9 -10.07 -17.18 -0.72
CA CYS A 9 -10.95 -16.38 -1.56
C CYS A 9 -11.18 -15.06 -0.84
N ARG A 10 -10.33 -14.09 -1.13
CA ARG A 10 -10.54 -12.69 -0.77
C ARG A 10 -11.64 -12.19 -1.69
N PHE A 11 -12.89 -12.45 -1.30
CA PHE A 11 -14.06 -11.80 -1.88
C PHE A 11 -14.00 -10.33 -1.45
N VAL A 12 -13.13 -9.56 -2.11
CA VAL A 12 -13.24 -8.12 -2.11
C VAL A 12 -14.46 -7.86 -2.96
N ILE A 13 -15.59 -7.56 -2.30
CA ILE A 13 -16.73 -6.92 -2.96
C ILE A 13 -16.19 -5.55 -3.39
N THR A 14 -15.53 -5.50 -4.54
CA THR A 14 -15.34 -4.25 -5.27
C THR A 14 -16.74 -3.87 -5.72
N ALA A 15 -17.44 -3.07 -4.91
CA ALA A 15 -18.51 -2.22 -5.42
C ALA A 15 -17.92 -1.55 -6.66
N ALA A 16 -18.46 -1.86 -7.85
CA ALA A 16 -17.96 -1.31 -9.10
C ALA A 16 -18.02 0.20 -9.00
N SER A 17 -16.88 0.84 -8.74
CA SER A 17 -16.82 2.29 -8.60
C SER A 17 -17.18 2.88 -9.95
N LEU A 18 -18.34 3.55 -10.02
CA LEU A 18 -18.78 4.21 -11.25
C LEU A 18 -17.65 5.11 -11.76
N SER A 19 -17.34 4.99 -13.05
CA SER A 19 -16.37 5.89 -13.70
C SER A 19 -16.84 7.34 -13.59
N GLY A 20 -15.90 8.30 -13.58
CA GLY A 20 -16.25 9.73 -13.49
C GLY A 20 -17.21 10.21 -14.58
N ASN A 21 -17.26 9.54 -15.74
CA ASN A 21 -18.23 9.82 -16.79
C ASN A 21 -19.63 9.25 -16.48
N GLN A 22 -19.71 8.04 -15.90
CA GLN A 22 -20.98 7.46 -15.47
C GLN A 22 -21.62 8.26 -14.34
N GLN A 23 -20.82 8.67 -13.34
CA GLN A 23 -21.31 9.52 -12.25
C GLN A 23 -21.87 10.86 -12.77
N PHE A 24 -21.20 11.46 -13.77
CA PHE A 24 -21.69 12.67 -14.41
C PHE A 24 -23.05 12.47 -15.09
N TRP A 25 -23.20 11.44 -15.92
CA TRP A 25 -24.47 11.19 -16.61
C TRP A 25 -25.60 10.81 -15.65
N MET A 26 -25.30 10.07 -14.59
CA MET A 26 -26.25 9.78 -13.52
C MET A 26 -26.70 11.07 -12.83
N MET A 27 -25.77 11.96 -12.48
CA MET A 27 -26.09 13.28 -11.92
C MET A 27 -26.92 14.13 -12.87
N GLN A 28 -26.64 14.11 -14.18
CA GLN A 28 -27.41 14.86 -15.19
C GLN A 28 -28.86 14.39 -15.25
N LEU A 29 -29.07 13.08 -15.40
CA LEU A 29 -30.40 12.51 -15.53
C LEU A 29 -31.22 12.69 -14.25
N ILE A 30 -30.62 12.45 -13.08
CA ILE A 30 -31.29 12.63 -11.79
C ILE A 30 -31.56 14.12 -11.53
N GLY A 31 -30.59 15.00 -11.80
CA GLY A 31 -30.72 16.43 -11.54
C GLY A 31 -31.78 17.11 -12.40
N TRP A 32 -31.69 16.97 -13.73
CA TRP A 32 -32.65 17.59 -14.64
C TRP A 32 -33.99 16.86 -14.68
N GLY A 33 -34.00 15.54 -14.51
CA GLY A 33 -35.24 14.78 -14.33
C GLY A 33 -35.97 15.16 -13.04
N GLY A 34 -35.23 15.31 -11.93
CA GLY A 34 -35.78 15.79 -10.67
C GLY A 34 -36.31 17.21 -10.76
N LEU A 35 -35.59 18.12 -11.43
CA LEU A 35 -36.06 19.47 -11.69
C LEU A 35 -37.37 19.46 -12.50
N ALA A 36 -37.43 18.67 -13.59
CA ALA A 36 -38.65 18.53 -14.39
C ALA A 36 -39.84 18.08 -13.56
N VAL A 37 -39.66 17.08 -12.68
CA VAL A 37 -40.71 16.57 -11.79
C VAL A 37 -41.15 17.65 -10.79
N VAL A 38 -40.20 18.32 -10.13
CA VAL A 38 -40.52 19.39 -9.16
C VAL A 38 -41.26 20.54 -9.84
N THR A 39 -40.81 20.97 -11.03
CA THR A 39 -41.46 22.02 -11.81
C THR A 39 -42.86 21.62 -12.25
N PHE A 40 -43.03 20.39 -12.74
CA PHE A 40 -44.35 19.86 -13.11
C PHE A 40 -45.32 19.83 -11.92
N LEU A 41 -44.88 19.32 -10.76
CA LEU A 41 -45.72 19.24 -9.57
C LEU A 41 -46.07 20.63 -9.02
N SER A 42 -45.10 21.55 -8.98
CA SER A 42 -45.26 22.87 -8.35
C SER A 42 -45.95 23.90 -9.24
N LEU A 43 -45.77 23.87 -10.56
CA LEU A 43 -46.30 24.88 -11.47
C LEU A 43 -47.44 24.39 -12.33
N THR A 44 -47.45 23.11 -12.72
CA THR A 44 -48.47 22.56 -13.63
C THR A 44 -49.60 21.88 -12.86
N LEU A 45 -49.26 20.97 -11.95
CA LEU A 45 -50.27 20.21 -11.21
C LEU A 45 -50.93 21.06 -10.12
N TRP A 46 -50.14 21.81 -9.33
CA TRP A 46 -50.65 22.60 -8.20
C TRP A 46 -51.61 23.71 -8.61
N TYR A 47 -51.33 24.38 -9.73
CA TYR A 47 -52.17 25.45 -10.27
C TYR A 47 -53.27 24.93 -11.22
N ASN A 48 -53.39 23.60 -11.36
CA ASN A 48 -54.36 22.94 -12.23
C ASN A 48 -54.29 23.39 -13.71
N THR A 49 -53.10 23.77 -14.19
CA THR A 49 -52.81 24.21 -15.56
C THR A 49 -52.35 23.03 -16.42
N LEU A 50 -53.17 21.97 -16.45
CA LEU A 50 -52.90 20.69 -17.13
C LEU A 50 -52.97 20.75 -18.68
N GLU A 51 -52.58 21.88 -19.26
CA GLU A 51 -52.49 22.02 -20.71
C GLU A 51 -51.15 21.48 -21.24
N TRP A 52 -51.19 20.94 -22.47
CA TRP A 52 -50.01 20.41 -23.14
C TRP A 52 -48.89 21.45 -23.34
N SER A 53 -49.24 22.74 -23.41
CA SER A 53 -48.33 23.88 -23.47
C SER A 53 -47.34 23.89 -22.27
N TYR A 54 -47.87 23.85 -21.05
CA TYR A 54 -47.05 23.90 -19.82
C TYR A 54 -46.23 22.62 -19.60
N VAL A 55 -46.77 21.46 -19.97
CA VAL A 55 -46.03 20.18 -19.95
C VAL A 55 -44.87 20.23 -20.93
N LEU A 56 -45.11 20.69 -22.16
CA LEU A 56 -44.08 20.82 -23.19
C LEU A 56 -42.98 21.80 -22.77
N HIS A 57 -43.35 22.94 -22.17
CA HIS A 57 -42.39 23.90 -21.63
C HIS A 57 -41.51 23.29 -20.52
N THR A 58 -42.10 22.47 -19.64
CA THR A 58 -41.37 21.78 -18.55
C THR A 58 -40.35 20.78 -19.08
N ILE A 59 -40.69 20.03 -20.12
CA ILE A 59 -39.76 19.11 -20.78
C ILE A 59 -38.66 19.91 -21.49
N LEU A 60 -39.03 20.93 -22.26
CA LEU A 60 -38.12 21.73 -23.06
C LEU A 60 -37.09 22.47 -22.19
N GLN A 61 -37.52 23.09 -21.09
CA GLN A 61 -36.60 23.80 -20.18
C GLN A 61 -35.57 22.86 -19.55
N SER A 62 -35.95 21.62 -19.25
CA SER A 62 -35.10 20.60 -18.64
C SER A 62 -34.06 20.07 -19.65
N VAL A 63 -34.48 19.86 -20.90
CA VAL A 63 -33.57 19.50 -22.00
C VAL A 63 -32.57 20.63 -22.29
N LEU A 64 -33.04 21.87 -22.39
CA LEU A 64 -32.18 23.04 -22.57
C LEU A 64 -31.18 23.18 -21.42
N GLY A 65 -31.63 22.97 -20.19
CA GLY A 65 -30.80 22.99 -19.00
C GLY A 65 -29.67 21.97 -19.05
N LEU A 66 -30.00 20.73 -19.42
CA LEU A 66 -29.05 19.64 -19.61
C LEU A 66 -28.02 19.99 -20.68
N VAL A 67 -28.43 20.46 -21.85
CA VAL A 67 -27.53 20.82 -22.95
C VAL A 67 -26.56 21.92 -22.52
N LEU A 68 -27.04 22.97 -21.85
CA LEU A 68 -26.22 24.09 -21.37
C LEU A 68 -25.26 23.71 -20.24
N SER A 69 -25.52 22.63 -19.51
CA SER A 69 -24.58 22.12 -18.50
C SER A 69 -23.37 21.38 -19.08
N LEU A 70 -23.42 20.95 -20.35
CA LEU A 70 -22.30 20.29 -21.05
C LEU A 70 -21.08 21.21 -21.29
N PRO A 71 -21.23 22.43 -21.85
CA PRO A 71 -20.10 23.35 -21.97
C PRO A 71 -19.58 23.79 -20.59
N LEU A 72 -20.45 23.90 -19.59
CA LEU A 72 -20.06 24.23 -18.22
C LEU A 72 -19.10 23.17 -17.63
N ARG A 73 -19.37 21.87 -17.85
CA ARG A 73 -18.41 20.79 -17.51
C ARG A 73 -17.06 21.01 -18.17
N ARG A 74 -17.02 21.35 -19.47
CA ARG A 74 -15.75 21.56 -20.18
C ARG A 74 -14.98 22.75 -19.61
N ALA A 75 -15.67 23.85 -19.28
CA ALA A 75 -15.07 24.99 -18.61
C ALA A 75 -14.45 24.60 -17.27
N TYR A 76 -15.17 23.83 -16.44
CA TYR A 76 -14.67 23.35 -15.14
C TYR A 76 -13.43 22.45 -15.25
N LEU A 77 -13.37 21.61 -16.27
CA LEU A 77 -12.19 20.80 -16.54
C LEU A 77 -10.99 21.65 -16.96
N ALA A 78 -11.20 22.68 -17.80
CA ALA A 78 -10.13 23.57 -18.26
C ALA A 78 -9.52 24.42 -17.13
N ILE A 79 -10.34 24.85 -16.17
CA ILE A 79 -9.89 25.66 -15.02
C ILE A 79 -9.47 24.81 -13.81
N TRP A 80 -9.54 23.49 -13.88
CA TRP A 80 -9.35 22.61 -12.71
C TRP A 80 -8.01 22.79 -12.01
N GLN A 81 -6.94 23.00 -12.79
CA GLN A 81 -5.56 23.18 -12.30
C GLN A 81 -5.24 24.61 -11.85
N ARG A 82 -6.18 25.55 -11.97
CA ARG A 82 -5.99 26.92 -11.49
C ARG A 82 -6.08 26.96 -9.96
N PRO A 83 -5.43 27.93 -9.31
CA PRO A 83 -5.55 28.12 -7.87
C PRO A 83 -7.01 28.34 -7.46
N ILE A 84 -7.34 27.96 -6.21
CA ILE A 84 -8.72 27.90 -5.71
C ILE A 84 -9.49 29.21 -5.92
N PHE A 85 -8.85 30.35 -5.68
CA PHE A 85 -9.45 31.67 -5.83
C PHE A 85 -9.93 31.91 -7.27
N TRP A 86 -9.01 31.78 -8.24
CA TRP A 86 -9.33 31.96 -9.66
C TRP A 86 -10.34 30.93 -10.16
N ARG A 87 -10.27 29.70 -9.67
CA ARG A 87 -11.25 28.66 -10.00
C ARG A 87 -12.65 29.03 -9.53
N ILE A 88 -12.81 29.56 -8.31
CA ILE A 88 -14.11 30.01 -7.79
C ILE A 88 -14.63 31.18 -8.62
N CYS A 89 -13.82 32.21 -8.84
CA CYS A 89 -14.23 33.39 -9.62
C CYS A 89 -14.66 33.02 -11.04
N MET A 90 -13.87 32.23 -11.76
CA MET A 90 -14.21 31.78 -13.12
C MET A 90 -15.44 30.88 -13.15
N SER A 91 -15.66 30.05 -12.11
CA SER A 91 -16.85 29.21 -12.02
C SER A 91 -18.11 30.04 -11.77
N LEU A 92 -18.05 31.02 -10.87
CA LEU A 92 -19.18 31.92 -10.61
C LEU A 92 -19.53 32.76 -11.84
N PHE A 93 -18.51 33.24 -12.57
CA PHE A 93 -18.73 33.92 -13.84
C PHE A 93 -19.38 33.00 -14.87
N ALA A 94 -18.89 31.77 -15.03
CA ALA A 94 -19.48 30.80 -15.95
C ALA A 94 -20.93 30.45 -15.57
N VAL A 95 -21.24 30.30 -14.28
CA VAL A 95 -22.61 30.10 -13.78
C VAL A 95 -23.48 31.30 -14.15
N ALA A 96 -23.06 32.53 -13.88
CA ALA A 96 -23.83 33.73 -14.22
C ALA A 96 -24.16 33.80 -15.72
N VAL A 97 -23.16 33.56 -16.58
CA VAL A 97 -23.33 33.58 -18.04
C VAL A 97 -24.28 32.46 -18.51
N VAL A 98 -24.09 31.23 -18.04
CA VAL A 98 -24.95 30.10 -18.45
C VAL A 98 -26.37 30.27 -17.93
N SER A 99 -26.54 30.75 -16.70
CA SER A 99 -27.86 31.05 -16.14
C SER A 99 -28.57 32.13 -16.94
N PHE A 100 -27.87 33.20 -17.35
CA PHE A 100 -28.45 34.26 -18.17
C PHE A 100 -28.95 33.74 -19.51
N ILE A 101 -28.13 32.94 -20.20
CA ILE A 101 -28.49 32.29 -21.46
C ILE A 101 -29.70 31.35 -21.26
N TRP A 102 -29.69 30.53 -20.22
CA TRP A 102 -30.80 29.61 -19.94
C TRP A 102 -32.10 30.35 -19.63
N THR A 103 -32.04 31.45 -18.87
CA THR A 103 -33.21 32.30 -18.57
C THR A 103 -33.82 32.86 -19.84
N ILE A 104 -33.02 33.46 -20.73
CA ILE A 104 -33.51 34.01 -22.01
C ILE A 104 -34.16 32.91 -22.85
N LEU A 105 -33.48 31.77 -23.03
CA LEU A 105 -34.01 30.68 -23.84
C LEU A 105 -35.31 30.10 -23.25
N ARG A 106 -35.38 29.95 -21.93
CA ARG A 106 -36.55 29.42 -21.23
C ARG A 106 -37.74 30.37 -21.28
N MET A 107 -37.52 31.67 -21.13
CA MET A 107 -38.58 32.68 -21.22
C MET A 107 -39.06 32.83 -22.67
N TYR A 108 -38.15 32.88 -23.64
CA TYR A 108 -38.53 32.89 -25.05
C TYR A 108 -39.35 31.66 -25.45
N ALA A 109 -38.93 30.47 -24.99
CA ALA A 109 -39.69 29.24 -25.19
C ALA A 109 -41.06 29.27 -24.50
N PHE A 110 -41.18 29.91 -23.34
CA PHE A 110 -42.48 30.09 -22.67
C PHE A 110 -43.41 30.94 -23.52
N VAL A 111 -42.98 32.16 -23.88
CA VAL A 111 -43.75 33.07 -24.73
C VAL A 111 -44.18 32.40 -26.03
N TRP A 112 -43.27 31.69 -26.68
CA TRP A 112 -43.57 31.03 -27.95
C TRP A 112 -44.65 29.93 -27.82
N ILE A 113 -44.75 29.27 -26.66
CA ILE A 113 -45.71 28.18 -26.43
C ILE A 113 -47.05 28.70 -25.88
N THR A 114 -47.04 29.70 -24.99
CA THR A 114 -48.24 30.19 -24.29
C THR A 114 -48.81 31.47 -24.91
N ALA A 115 -48.05 32.15 -25.78
CA ALA A 115 -48.37 33.47 -26.35
C ALA A 115 -48.54 34.58 -25.28
N GLU A 116 -47.93 34.41 -24.10
CA GLU A 116 -48.01 35.35 -22.98
C GLU A 116 -46.77 36.23 -22.89
N ASP A 117 -46.83 37.46 -23.40
CA ASP A 117 -45.66 38.37 -23.45
C ASP A 117 -45.33 39.08 -22.12
N TYR A 118 -46.25 39.07 -21.14
CA TYR A 118 -46.08 39.83 -19.89
C TYR A 118 -44.96 39.27 -18.99
N ILE A 119 -44.51 38.04 -19.20
CA ILE A 119 -43.51 37.37 -18.34
C ILE A 119 -42.14 38.07 -18.33
N TRP A 120 -41.82 38.91 -19.32
CA TRP A 120 -40.54 39.62 -19.37
C TRP A 120 -40.34 40.61 -18.20
N THR A 121 -41.42 41.10 -17.58
CA THR A 121 -41.31 41.95 -16.38
C THR A 121 -40.78 41.18 -15.17
N GLU A 122 -40.98 39.85 -15.15
CA GLU A 122 -40.53 38.95 -14.09
C GLU A 122 -39.11 38.41 -14.30
N PHE A 123 -38.36 38.96 -15.27
CA PHE A 123 -37.03 38.47 -15.64
C PHE A 123 -36.10 38.26 -14.44
N GLY A 124 -36.13 39.17 -13.45
CA GLY A 124 -35.30 39.08 -12.25
C GLY A 124 -35.53 37.79 -11.45
N GLY A 125 -36.80 37.39 -11.26
CA GLY A 125 -37.15 36.15 -10.55
C GLY A 125 -36.77 34.91 -11.34
N TRP A 126 -37.01 34.93 -12.65
CA TRP A 126 -36.62 33.84 -13.55
C TRP A 126 -35.10 33.64 -13.59
N TYR A 127 -34.33 34.73 -13.66
CA TYR A 127 -32.88 34.71 -13.62
C TYR A 127 -32.35 34.24 -12.28
N PHE A 128 -32.92 34.73 -11.17
CA PHE A 128 -32.52 34.29 -9.83
C PHE A 128 -32.70 32.78 -9.64
N SER A 129 -33.86 32.24 -10.07
CA SER A 129 -34.10 30.79 -10.07
C SER A 129 -33.08 30.04 -10.93
N SER A 130 -32.80 30.54 -12.15
CA SER A 130 -31.79 29.96 -13.03
C SER A 130 -30.38 30.00 -12.45
N PHE A 131 -30.02 31.07 -11.75
CA PHE A 131 -28.75 31.21 -11.06
C PHE A 131 -28.60 30.18 -9.94
N LEU A 132 -29.62 30.03 -9.08
CA LEU A 132 -29.60 29.05 -7.99
C LEU A 132 -29.52 27.61 -8.50
N VAL A 133 -30.26 27.26 -9.55
CA VAL A 133 -30.21 25.90 -10.14
C VAL A 133 -28.80 25.57 -10.61
N TYR A 134 -28.17 26.45 -11.38
CA TYR A 134 -26.79 26.21 -11.86
C TYR A 134 -25.74 26.31 -10.76
N LEU A 135 -25.96 27.13 -9.72
CA LEU A 135 -25.09 27.18 -8.54
C LEU A 135 -25.12 25.85 -7.79
N CYS A 136 -26.32 25.31 -7.51
CA CYS A 136 -26.50 24.01 -6.88
C CYS A 136 -25.92 22.88 -7.75
N TRP A 137 -26.20 22.89 -9.05
CA TRP A 137 -25.62 21.93 -9.99
C TRP A 137 -24.08 21.98 -9.96
N SER A 138 -23.50 23.18 -9.94
CA SER A 138 -22.05 23.36 -9.89
C SER A 138 -21.45 22.89 -8.56
N ALA A 139 -22.12 23.18 -7.43
CA ALA A 139 -21.72 22.71 -6.12
C ALA A 139 -21.71 21.17 -6.05
N LEU A 140 -22.75 20.51 -6.58
CA LEU A 140 -22.83 19.05 -6.67
C LEU A 140 -21.73 18.48 -7.58
N TYR A 141 -21.48 19.09 -8.73
CA TYR A 141 -20.42 18.68 -9.65
C TYR A 141 -19.04 18.75 -8.98
N TYR A 142 -18.72 19.88 -8.35
CA TYR A 142 -17.48 20.04 -7.59
C TYR A 142 -17.40 19.06 -6.43
N GLY A 143 -18.49 18.84 -5.69
CA GLY A 143 -18.57 17.88 -4.60
C GLY A 143 -18.20 16.46 -5.05
N ILE A 144 -18.81 15.97 -6.13
CA ILE A 144 -18.49 14.66 -6.72
C ILE A 144 -17.03 14.63 -7.19
N LYS A 145 -16.56 15.70 -7.84
CA LYS A 145 -15.19 15.75 -8.36
C LYS A 145 -14.13 15.72 -7.25
N TYR A 146 -14.32 16.48 -6.17
CA TYR A 146 -13.44 16.45 -5.00
C TYR A 146 -13.55 15.13 -4.24
N TYR A 147 -14.75 14.55 -4.10
CA TYR A 147 -14.93 13.24 -3.49
C TYR A 147 -14.11 12.17 -4.22
N ASN A 148 -14.20 12.12 -5.55
CA ASN A 148 -13.39 11.20 -6.35
C ASN A 148 -11.89 11.45 -6.20
N GLN A 149 -11.46 12.72 -6.18
CA GLN A 149 -10.05 13.06 -5.97
C GLN A 149 -9.56 12.57 -4.60
N ALA A 150 -10.34 12.79 -3.54
CA ALA A 150 -10.02 12.33 -2.19
C ALA A 150 -9.94 10.79 -2.10
N GLN A 151 -10.89 10.08 -2.72
CA GLN A 151 -10.88 8.62 -2.79
C GLN A 151 -9.63 8.07 -3.51
N HIS A 152 -9.23 8.70 -4.61
CA HIS A 152 -8.01 8.34 -5.33
C HIS A 152 -6.76 8.58 -4.50
N GLU A 153 -6.70 9.68 -3.75
CA GLU A 153 -5.57 9.97 -2.87
C GLU A 153 -5.47 8.95 -1.73
N GLN A 154 -6.61 8.59 -1.12
CA GLN A 154 -6.65 7.60 -0.04
C GLN A 154 -6.22 6.21 -0.50
N SER A 155 -6.65 5.78 -1.69
CA SER A 155 -6.23 4.49 -2.26
C SER A 155 -4.73 4.44 -2.56
N ARG A 156 -4.15 5.56 -3.01
CA ARG A 156 -2.70 5.68 -3.23
C ARG A 156 -1.93 5.59 -1.92
N ARG A 157 -2.39 6.29 -0.87
CA ARG A 157 -1.76 6.24 0.47
C ARG A 157 -1.78 4.83 1.05
N LEU A 158 -2.92 4.12 0.96
CA LEU A 158 -3.03 2.74 1.41
C LEU A 158 -2.07 1.81 0.65
N ALA A 159 -2.00 1.94 -0.68
CA ALA A 159 -1.07 1.15 -1.49
C ALA A 159 0.41 1.40 -1.13
N THR A 160 0.78 2.63 -0.80
CA THR A 160 2.16 2.94 -0.34
C THR A 160 2.46 2.34 1.03
N LEU A 161 1.50 2.33 1.96
CA LEU A 161 1.65 1.74 3.28
C LEU A 161 1.79 0.21 3.20
N ASP A 162 0.97 -0.43 2.37
CA ASP A 162 1.05 -1.89 2.16
C ASP A 162 2.40 -2.30 1.59
N ARG A 163 2.95 -1.54 0.64
CA ARG A 163 4.30 -1.78 0.07
C ARG A 163 5.39 -1.63 1.14
N ALA A 164 5.35 -0.56 1.95
CA ALA A 164 6.32 -0.34 3.02
C ALA A 164 6.27 -1.47 4.06
N ARG A 165 5.07 -1.93 4.44
CA ARG A 165 4.89 -3.05 5.37
C ARG A 165 5.43 -4.36 4.83
N GLN A 166 5.21 -4.67 3.55
CA GLN A 166 5.76 -5.88 2.92
C GLN A 166 7.28 -5.86 2.89
N GLU A 167 7.87 -4.71 2.57
CA GLU A 167 9.32 -4.55 2.58
C GLU A 167 9.90 -4.72 3.98
N GLN A 168 9.26 -4.16 5.01
CA GLN A 168 9.67 -4.35 6.40
C GLN A 168 9.62 -5.83 6.83
N LEU A 169 8.56 -6.55 6.48
CA LEU A 169 8.45 -7.99 6.79
C LEU A 169 9.52 -8.82 6.07
N ARG A 170 9.85 -8.47 4.81
CA ARG A 170 10.94 -9.12 4.07
C ARG A 170 12.30 -8.89 4.73
N ARG A 171 12.58 -7.66 5.16
CA ARG A 171 13.81 -7.33 5.88
C ARG A 171 13.91 -8.09 7.20
N GLN A 172 12.83 -8.12 7.99
CA GLN A 172 12.78 -8.90 9.22
C GLN A 172 13.00 -10.39 8.97
N GLY A 173 12.42 -10.94 7.91
CA GLY A 173 12.65 -12.33 7.50
C GLY A 173 14.12 -12.60 7.13
N ALA A 174 14.71 -11.75 6.30
CA ALA A 174 16.12 -11.86 5.90
C ALA A 174 17.09 -11.68 7.09
N GLU A 175 16.80 -10.76 8.01
CA GLU A 175 17.58 -10.58 9.24
C GLU A 175 17.49 -11.82 10.15
N ALA A 176 16.30 -12.43 10.27
CA ALA A 176 16.13 -13.65 11.04
C ALA A 176 16.91 -14.83 10.43
N GLU A 177 16.83 -15.01 9.11
CA GLU A 177 17.58 -16.05 8.38
C GLU A 177 19.10 -15.84 8.51
N ALA A 178 19.57 -14.60 8.39
CA ALA A 178 20.98 -14.26 8.60
C ALA A 178 21.45 -14.58 10.04
N ARG A 179 20.65 -14.26 11.06
CA ARG A 179 20.95 -14.61 12.45
C ARG A 179 20.95 -16.12 12.68
N GLU A 180 20.02 -16.85 12.09
CA GLU A 180 19.97 -18.31 12.19
C GLU A 180 21.21 -18.94 11.55
N ALA A 181 21.65 -18.44 10.39
CA ALA A 181 22.88 -18.87 9.74
C ALA A 181 24.12 -18.58 10.60
N GLN A 182 24.20 -17.39 11.23
CA GLN A 182 25.29 -17.04 12.15
C GLN A 182 25.32 -17.96 13.38
N LEU A 183 24.16 -18.25 13.98
CA LEU A 183 24.05 -19.19 15.10
C LEU A 183 24.41 -20.62 14.67
N GLY A 184 24.03 -21.03 13.47
CA GLY A 184 24.42 -22.31 12.87
C GLY A 184 25.93 -22.41 12.72
N MET A 185 26.57 -21.39 12.16
CA MET A 185 28.04 -21.32 12.02
C MET A 185 28.74 -21.41 13.37
N LEU A 186 28.27 -20.66 14.39
CA LEU A 186 28.84 -20.71 15.74
C LEU A 186 28.70 -22.10 16.38
N ARG A 187 27.59 -22.79 16.14
CA ARG A 187 27.41 -24.19 16.58
C ARG A 187 28.36 -25.15 15.87
N TYR A 188 28.67 -24.94 14.60
CA TYR A 188 29.61 -25.77 13.86
C TYR A 188 31.06 -25.58 14.31
N GLN A 189 31.44 -24.38 14.76
CA GLN A 189 32.78 -24.13 15.33
C GLN A 189 33.05 -25.00 16.58
N LEU A 190 32.01 -25.35 17.34
CA LEU A 190 32.10 -26.27 18.47
C LEU A 190 31.69 -27.68 18.03
N ASN A 191 32.63 -28.57 17.71
CA ASN A 191 32.30 -29.96 17.36
C ASN A 191 31.65 -30.70 18.56
N PRO A 192 30.31 -30.88 18.60
CA PRO A 192 29.63 -31.33 19.82
C PRO A 192 29.97 -32.78 20.14
N HIS A 193 30.16 -33.59 19.09
CA HIS A 193 30.53 -34.99 19.21
C HIS A 193 31.92 -35.15 19.84
N PHE A 194 32.88 -34.31 19.46
CA PHE A 194 34.19 -34.28 20.10
C PHE A 194 34.09 -33.95 21.59
N LEU A 195 33.31 -32.91 21.95
CA LEU A 195 33.12 -32.52 23.34
C LEU A 195 32.50 -33.64 24.18
N PHE A 196 31.40 -34.25 23.71
CA PHE A 196 30.77 -35.37 24.41
C PHE A 196 31.71 -36.55 24.57
N ASN A 197 32.46 -36.92 23.53
CA ASN A 197 33.41 -38.02 23.59
C ASN A 197 34.56 -37.74 24.56
N THR A 198 35.05 -36.50 24.57
CA THR A 198 36.14 -36.08 25.45
C THR A 198 35.69 -36.12 26.91
N LEU A 199 34.50 -35.60 27.22
CA LEU A 199 33.92 -35.66 28.57
C LEU A 199 33.67 -37.11 29.03
N ASN A 200 33.20 -37.98 28.14
CA ASN A 200 33.01 -39.40 28.46
C ASN A 200 34.34 -40.11 28.76
N ALA A 201 35.40 -39.80 28.02
CA ALA A 201 36.73 -40.33 28.28
C ALA A 201 37.30 -39.83 29.62
N ILE A 202 37.14 -38.55 29.94
CA ILE A 202 37.48 -37.99 31.25
C ILE A 202 36.73 -38.72 32.36
N SER A 203 35.41 -38.95 32.19
CA SER A 203 34.61 -39.68 33.17
C SER A 203 35.11 -41.13 33.38
N ALA A 204 35.60 -41.78 32.33
CA ALA A 204 36.18 -43.11 32.43
C ALA A 204 37.51 -43.09 33.20
N LEU A 205 38.41 -42.15 32.90
CA LEU A 205 39.68 -41.98 33.60
C LEU A 205 39.47 -41.76 35.10
N VAL A 206 38.51 -40.91 35.48
CA VAL A 206 38.14 -40.70 36.89
C VAL A 206 37.64 -41.99 37.52
N LYS A 207 36.77 -42.75 36.82
CA LYS A 207 36.21 -44.02 37.33
C LYS A 207 37.29 -45.08 37.57
N PHE A 208 38.37 -45.07 36.78
CA PHE A 208 39.50 -46.00 36.91
C PHE A 208 40.65 -45.46 37.79
N ASN A 209 40.44 -44.36 38.53
CA ASN A 209 41.46 -43.71 39.37
C ASN A 209 42.69 -43.19 38.61
N GLU A 210 42.55 -42.85 37.32
CA GLU A 210 43.60 -42.21 36.50
C GLU A 210 43.53 -40.68 36.61
N SER A 211 43.55 -40.16 37.84
CA SER A 211 43.29 -38.73 38.14
C SER A 211 44.23 -37.76 37.41
N GLU A 212 45.50 -38.10 37.27
CA GLU A 212 46.50 -37.27 36.57
C GLU A 212 46.13 -37.11 35.08
N LYS A 213 45.79 -38.20 34.40
CA LYS A 213 45.38 -38.17 32.99
C LYS A 213 44.05 -37.43 32.81
N ALA A 214 43.12 -37.60 33.75
CA ALA A 214 41.86 -36.87 33.74
C ALA A 214 42.10 -35.35 33.86
N HIS A 215 42.99 -34.92 34.76
CA HIS A 215 43.34 -33.51 34.94
C HIS A 215 44.03 -32.91 33.70
N GLN A 216 44.94 -33.67 33.09
CA GLN A 216 45.60 -33.30 31.84
C GLN A 216 44.58 -33.09 30.71
N MET A 217 43.66 -34.04 30.51
CA MET A 217 42.64 -33.99 29.47
C MET A 217 41.63 -32.85 29.67
N ILE A 218 41.31 -32.49 30.93
CA ILE A 218 40.51 -31.29 31.25
C ILE A 218 41.24 -30.01 30.83
N THR A 219 42.53 -29.92 31.11
CA THR A 219 43.34 -28.74 30.76
C THR A 219 43.46 -28.58 29.25
N GLN A 220 43.75 -29.66 28.53
CA GLN A 220 43.82 -29.67 27.07
C GLN A 220 42.47 -29.30 26.43
N LEU A 221 41.37 -29.86 26.95
CA LEU A 221 40.02 -29.50 26.49
C LEU A 221 39.72 -28.01 26.70
N GLY A 222 40.14 -27.43 27.83
CA GLY A 222 39.99 -25.99 28.09
C GLY A 222 40.81 -25.11 27.14
N GLN A 223 42.04 -25.51 26.83
CA GLN A 223 42.90 -24.82 25.86
C GLN A 223 42.33 -24.90 24.44
N PHE A 224 41.89 -26.08 24.02
CA PHE A 224 41.22 -26.29 22.72
C PHE A 224 39.95 -25.44 22.60
N LEU A 225 39.07 -25.46 23.61
CA LEU A 225 37.84 -24.66 23.62
C LEU A 225 38.13 -23.15 23.55
N ARG A 226 39.13 -22.68 24.29
CA ARG A 226 39.54 -21.27 24.23
C ARG A 226 40.03 -20.91 22.82
N TYR A 227 40.90 -21.73 22.24
CA TYR A 227 41.40 -21.54 20.88
C TYR A 227 40.25 -21.55 19.84
N SER A 228 39.31 -22.48 19.93
CA SER A 228 38.17 -22.58 19.00
C SER A 228 37.18 -21.42 19.11
N LEU A 229 37.12 -20.73 20.26
CA LEU A 229 36.22 -19.59 20.49
C LEU A 229 36.89 -18.24 20.23
N ASP A 230 38.20 -18.14 20.45
CA ASP A 230 38.95 -16.88 20.30
C ASP A 230 39.41 -16.65 18.85
N ASN A 231 39.48 -17.69 18.01
CA ASN A 231 39.89 -17.56 16.61
C ASN A 231 38.71 -17.33 15.67
N ASP A 232 38.84 -16.32 14.82
CA ASP A 232 37.92 -16.05 13.71
C ASP A 232 38.31 -16.91 12.50
N PRO A 233 37.45 -17.85 12.05
CA PRO A 233 37.76 -18.68 10.88
C PRO A 233 37.81 -17.89 9.56
N ALA A 234 37.44 -16.61 9.54
CA ALA A 234 37.59 -15.73 8.37
C ALA A 234 38.98 -15.08 8.26
N LEU A 235 39.83 -15.18 9.28
CA LEU A 235 41.20 -14.68 9.26
C LEU A 235 42.15 -15.74 8.67
N MET A 236 42.95 -15.35 7.67
CA MET A 236 44.05 -16.17 7.16
C MET A 236 45.12 -16.27 8.25
N ILE A 237 45.35 -17.48 8.77
CA ILE A 237 46.40 -17.79 9.73
C ILE A 237 47.55 -18.53 9.03
N THR A 238 48.74 -18.48 9.64
CA THR A 238 49.89 -19.23 9.14
C THR A 238 49.71 -20.73 9.35
N LEU A 239 50.36 -21.56 8.52
CA LEU A 239 50.36 -23.00 8.72
C LEU A 239 50.86 -23.41 10.11
N GLU A 240 51.84 -22.70 10.67
CA GLU A 240 52.35 -22.93 12.03
C GLU A 240 51.25 -22.79 13.09
N GLN A 241 50.42 -21.75 13.01
CA GLN A 241 49.30 -21.54 13.91
C GLN A 241 48.21 -22.63 13.75
N GLU A 242 47.94 -23.05 12.51
CA GLU A 242 47.02 -24.15 12.22
C GLU A 242 47.54 -25.49 12.82
N VAL A 243 48.85 -25.73 12.74
CA VAL A 243 49.50 -26.92 13.28
C VAL A 243 49.50 -26.91 14.81
N GLU A 244 49.78 -25.77 15.46
CA GLU A 244 49.66 -25.61 16.91
C GLU A 244 48.23 -25.91 17.40
N ALA A 245 47.22 -25.44 16.67
CA ALA A 245 45.83 -25.75 16.95
C ALA A 245 45.50 -27.24 16.80
N LEU A 246 46.01 -27.86 15.73
CA LEU A 246 45.88 -29.30 15.48
C LEU A 246 46.52 -30.13 16.59
N MET A 247 47.66 -29.69 17.12
CA MET A 247 48.33 -30.35 18.24
C MET A 247 47.44 -30.38 19.49
N LEU A 248 46.74 -29.29 19.83
CA LEU A 248 45.80 -29.29 20.96
C LEU A 248 44.71 -30.36 20.82
N TYR A 249 44.20 -30.57 19.60
CA TYR A 249 43.23 -31.63 19.32
C TYR A 249 43.85 -33.03 19.39
N LEU A 250 45.03 -33.21 18.78
CA LEU A 250 45.70 -34.50 18.70
C LEU A 250 46.21 -34.98 20.05
N ASP A 251 46.60 -34.06 20.93
CA ASP A 251 46.98 -34.35 22.32
C ASP A 251 45.80 -34.95 23.10
N ILE A 252 44.60 -34.38 22.96
CA ILE A 252 43.37 -34.92 23.57
C ILE A 252 43.07 -36.33 23.02
N MET A 253 43.26 -36.51 21.72
CA MET A 253 43.06 -37.81 21.07
C MET A 253 44.11 -38.83 21.53
N GLN A 254 45.37 -38.43 21.71
CA GLN A 254 46.43 -39.31 22.19
C GLN A 254 46.18 -39.77 23.62
N THR A 255 45.73 -38.88 24.52
CA THR A 255 45.30 -39.28 25.87
C THR A 255 44.11 -40.25 25.83
N ARG A 256 43.18 -40.07 24.90
CA ARG A 256 42.00 -40.94 24.74
C ARG A 256 42.33 -42.33 24.18
N PHE A 257 43.19 -42.40 23.16
CA PHE A 257 43.47 -43.63 22.42
C PHE A 257 44.71 -44.37 22.94
N GLY A 258 45.53 -43.72 23.77
CA GLY A 258 46.75 -44.28 24.33
C GLY A 258 47.64 -44.84 23.22
N ASP A 259 48.13 -46.06 23.43
CA ASP A 259 49.06 -46.74 22.51
C ASP A 259 48.45 -47.09 21.15
N ARG A 260 47.14 -46.92 20.98
CA ARG A 260 46.45 -47.21 19.70
C ARG A 260 46.59 -46.07 18.68
N LEU A 261 47.13 -44.93 19.09
CA LEU A 261 47.35 -43.77 18.23
C LEU A 261 48.82 -43.35 18.28
N THR A 262 49.51 -43.51 17.16
CA THR A 262 50.87 -42.99 16.95
C THR A 262 50.79 -41.78 16.02
N LEU A 263 51.44 -40.68 16.41
CA LEU A 263 51.47 -39.44 15.65
C LEU A 263 52.86 -39.28 15.03
N GLU A 264 52.91 -39.05 13.72
CA GLU A 264 54.13 -38.74 12.96
C GLU A 264 53.83 -37.50 12.12
N PHE A 265 54.66 -36.46 12.26
CA PHE A 265 54.51 -35.21 11.53
C PHE A 265 55.74 -35.00 10.64
N ASP A 266 55.50 -34.86 9.34
CA ASP A 266 56.51 -34.46 8.36
C ASP A 266 56.03 -33.16 7.70
N ILE A 267 56.66 -32.05 8.07
CA ILE A 267 56.28 -30.70 7.63
C ILE A 267 57.52 -30.00 7.09
N GLU A 268 57.50 -29.63 5.81
CA GLU A 268 58.58 -28.85 5.20
C GLU A 268 58.71 -27.47 5.86
N GLU A 269 59.94 -27.10 6.23
CA GLU A 269 60.21 -25.84 6.97
C GLU A 269 59.74 -24.59 6.21
N ARG A 270 59.74 -24.64 4.87
CA ARG A 270 59.32 -23.54 4.00
C ARG A 270 57.82 -23.29 4.05
N ALA A 271 57.03 -24.29 4.45
CA ALA A 271 55.58 -24.21 4.51
C ALA A 271 55.07 -23.64 5.84
N ARG A 272 55.89 -23.60 6.90
CA ARG A 272 55.44 -23.21 8.25
C ARG A 272 54.94 -21.75 8.34
N GLN A 273 55.56 -20.83 7.60
CA GLN A 273 55.23 -19.40 7.64
C GLN A 273 54.31 -18.94 6.47
N ALA A 274 53.86 -19.88 5.64
CA ALA A 274 53.02 -19.59 4.47
C ALA A 274 51.56 -19.32 4.87
#